data_AF-A0A3N6GI29-F1
#
_entry.id   AF-A0A3N6GI29-F1
#
_cell.length_a   1.000
_cell.length_b   1.000
_cell.length_c   1.000
_cell.angle_alpha   90.00
_cell.angle_beta   90.00
_cell.angle_gamma   90.00
#
_symmetry.space_group_name_H-M   'P 1'
#
loop_
_entity.id
_entity.type
_entity.pdbx_description
1 polymer ?
#
loop_
_entity_poly.entity_id
_entity_poly.type
_entity_poly.pdbx_seq_one_letter_code
_entity_poly.pdbx_strand_id
1 'polypeptide(L)'
;MASSTDSSTWSRYTEAAASSEGVGIGFVLNGDGIVCLDLDHCLDPDGEPLPWAQTILDAAAGTWVEVSRSGEGLHVWGLGKLQHGRRITVGGGGSVELYGTGRYIAVTGRTHGGTPRRLGDLQHVIDALL
;
A
#
# COMPACT_ATOMS: atom_id res chain seq x y z
N MET A 1 9.19 -2.30 -20.58
CA MET A 1 8.25 -1.66 -19.62
C MET A 1 7.16 -2.68 -19.33
N ALA A 2 6.88 -3.00 -18.07
CA ALA A 2 5.80 -3.92 -17.71
C ALA A 2 4.45 -3.19 -17.68
N SER A 3 3.38 -3.87 -18.10
CA SER A 3 2.00 -3.36 -18.04
C SER A 3 1.35 -3.73 -16.72
N SER A 4 0.53 -2.87 -16.09
CA SER A 4 -0.19 -3.24 -14.85
C SER A 4 -1.39 -4.15 -15.09
N THR A 5 -1.73 -4.45 -16.35
CA THR A 5 -2.91 -5.23 -16.73
C THR A 5 -2.60 -6.44 -17.61
N ASP A 6 -1.34 -6.64 -18.03
CA ASP A 6 -0.90 -7.79 -18.81
C ASP A 6 0.09 -8.65 -18.03
N SER A 7 -0.42 -9.77 -17.49
CA SER A 7 0.35 -10.69 -16.66
C SER A 7 1.53 -11.36 -17.36
N SER A 8 1.53 -11.41 -18.70
CA SER A 8 2.66 -11.95 -19.47
C SER A 8 3.91 -11.06 -19.40
N THR A 9 3.73 -9.80 -18.98
CA THR A 9 4.81 -8.83 -18.81
C THR A 9 5.35 -8.76 -17.39
N TRP A 10 4.81 -9.57 -16.47
CA TRP A 10 5.23 -9.64 -15.07
C TRP A 10 6.26 -10.76 -14.88
N SER A 11 7.01 -10.68 -13.79
CA SER A 11 7.99 -11.70 -13.40
C SER A 11 7.76 -12.14 -11.97
N ARG A 12 8.40 -13.24 -11.57
CA ARG A 12 8.37 -13.70 -10.18
C ARG A 12 9.27 -12.82 -9.32
N TYR A 13 9.00 -12.79 -8.02
CA TYR A 13 9.81 -12.02 -7.06
C TYR A 13 11.32 -12.29 -7.19
N THR A 14 11.72 -13.56 -7.32
CA THR A 14 13.14 -13.93 -7.43
C THR A 14 13.82 -13.35 -8.67
N GLU A 15 13.09 -13.23 -9.77
CA GLU A 15 13.60 -12.65 -11.03
C GLU A 15 13.64 -11.12 -10.93
N ALA A 16 12.57 -10.52 -10.39
CA ALA A 16 12.49 -9.07 -10.17
C ALA A 16 13.58 -8.58 -9.18
N ALA A 17 13.83 -9.34 -8.12
CA ALA A 17 14.85 -9.00 -7.11
C ALA A 17 16.29 -9.16 -7.60
N ALA A 18 16.52 -10.02 -8.61
CA ALA A 18 17.83 -10.20 -9.24
C ALA A 18 18.09 -9.21 -10.39
N SER A 19 17.06 -8.47 -10.83
CA SER A 19 17.15 -7.52 -11.93
C SER A 19 17.88 -6.24 -11.51
N SER A 20 18.78 -5.75 -12.36
CA SER A 20 19.36 -4.41 -12.27
C SER A 20 18.49 -3.32 -12.91
N GLU A 21 17.44 -3.72 -13.62
CA GLU A 21 16.52 -2.79 -14.30
C GLU A 21 15.52 -2.17 -13.32
N GLY A 22 15.23 -0.88 -13.50
CA GLY A 22 14.33 -0.12 -12.65
C GLY A 22 14.98 0.43 -11.37
N VAL A 23 14.16 0.99 -10.48
CA VAL A 23 14.60 1.63 -9.22
C VAL A 23 14.07 0.89 -7.98
N GLY A 24 13.69 -0.38 -8.15
CA GLY A 24 13.16 -1.25 -7.10
C GLY A 24 11.97 -2.09 -7.55
N ILE A 25 11.45 -2.89 -6.61
CA ILE A 25 10.38 -3.87 -6.87
C ILE A 25 9.01 -3.20 -6.84
N GLY A 26 8.10 -3.70 -7.67
CA GLY A 26 6.68 -3.37 -7.60
C GLY A 26 5.83 -4.63 -7.51
N PHE A 27 4.69 -4.54 -6.85
CA PHE A 27 3.69 -5.61 -6.78
C PHE A 27 2.46 -5.20 -7.57
N VAL A 28 2.02 -6.05 -8.49
CA VAL A 28 0.82 -5.80 -9.30
C VAL A 28 -0.40 -6.34 -8.57
N LEU A 29 -1.36 -5.44 -8.30
CA LEU A 29 -2.66 -5.80 -7.77
C LEU A 29 -3.54 -6.26 -8.94
N ASN A 30 -3.92 -7.54 -8.95
CA ASN A 30 -4.66 -8.18 -10.04
C ASN A 30 -6.09 -8.56 -9.64
N GLY A 31 -6.56 -8.20 -8.43
CA GLY A 31 -7.88 -8.57 -7.92
C GLY A 31 -7.95 -9.93 -7.23
N ASP A 32 -6.81 -10.53 -6.86
CA ASP A 32 -6.72 -11.80 -6.11
C ASP A 32 -7.06 -11.69 -4.62
N GLY A 33 -7.49 -10.53 -4.16
CA GLY A 33 -7.87 -10.26 -2.77
C GLY A 33 -6.77 -9.59 -1.94
N ILE A 34 -5.59 -9.34 -2.52
CA ILE A 34 -4.59 -8.46 -1.92
C ILE A 34 -4.96 -7.01 -2.24
N VAL A 35 -4.91 -6.15 -1.23
CA VAL A 35 -5.17 -4.72 -1.34
C VAL A 35 -4.01 -3.91 -0.75
N CYS A 36 -3.91 -2.67 -1.19
CA CYS A 36 -3.03 -1.66 -0.60
C CYS A 36 -3.84 -0.39 -0.34
N LEU A 37 -3.78 0.11 0.89
CA LEU A 37 -4.19 1.47 1.22
C LEU A 37 -2.94 2.35 1.17
N ASP A 38 -2.90 3.31 0.27
CA ASP A 38 -1.82 4.28 0.14
C ASP A 38 -2.19 5.56 0.90
N LEU A 39 -1.45 5.86 1.95
CA LEU A 39 -1.64 7.06 2.78
C LEU A 39 -0.61 8.10 2.36
N ASP A 40 -1.04 9.04 1.53
CA ASP A 40 -0.22 10.15 1.02
C ASP A 40 -0.08 11.26 2.07
N HIS A 41 1.14 11.78 2.23
CA HIS A 41 1.49 12.88 3.15
C HIS A 41 0.93 12.66 4.56
N CYS A 42 1.16 11.45 5.08
CA CYS A 42 0.57 10.97 6.30
C CYS A 42 1.53 10.98 7.50
N LEU A 43 2.81 11.30 7.24
CA LEU A 43 3.84 11.46 8.26
C LEU A 43 4.18 12.93 8.45
N ASP A 44 4.48 13.32 9.69
CA ASP A 44 5.02 14.62 10.03
C ASP A 44 6.55 14.69 9.76
N PRO A 45 7.21 15.86 9.96
CA PRO A 45 8.65 15.99 9.74
C PRO A 45 9.54 15.09 10.62
N ASP A 46 9.01 14.60 11.75
CA ASP A 46 9.72 13.68 12.65
C ASP A 46 9.49 12.20 12.25
N GLY A 47 8.61 11.95 11.27
CA GLY A 47 8.27 10.63 10.76
C GLY A 47 7.12 9.96 11.52
N GLU A 48 6.40 10.71 12.35
CA GLU A 48 5.26 10.20 13.12
C GLU A 48 3.95 10.33 12.33
N PRO A 49 3.02 9.37 12.43
CA PRO A 49 1.75 9.44 11.72
C PRO A 49 0.88 10.62 12.18
N LEU A 50 0.33 11.35 11.22
CA LEU A 50 -0.70 12.36 11.48
C LEU A 50 -1.94 11.71 12.11
N PRO A 51 -2.77 12.44 12.90
CA PRO A 51 -3.87 11.83 13.66
C PRO A 51 -4.88 11.03 12.83
N TRP A 52 -5.17 11.48 11.60
CA TRP A 52 -6.06 10.76 10.68
C TRP A 52 -5.44 9.45 10.20
N ALA A 53 -4.12 9.45 9.97
CA ALA A 53 -3.38 8.27 9.53
C ALA A 53 -3.26 7.27 10.67
N GLN A 54 -2.97 7.76 11.88
CA GLN A 54 -2.93 6.92 13.09
C GLN A 54 -4.25 6.18 13.31
N THR A 55 -5.39 6.83 13.07
CA THR A 55 -6.72 6.17 13.18
C THR A 55 -6.85 4.97 12.23
N ILE A 56 -6.32 5.08 11.01
CA ILE A 56 -6.32 3.98 10.03
C ILE A 56 -5.32 2.89 10.46
N LEU A 57 -4.13 3.28 10.92
CA LEU A 57 -3.10 2.35 11.40
C LEU A 57 -3.59 1.53 12.59
N ASP A 58 -4.32 2.14 13.53
CA ASP A 58 -4.91 1.46 14.68
C ASP A 58 -5.96 0.44 14.23
N ALA A 59 -6.81 0.82 13.28
CA ALA A 59 -7.79 -0.10 12.70
C ALA A 59 -7.13 -1.24 11.90
N ALA A 60 -5.94 -0.98 11.34
CA ALA A 60 -5.17 -1.92 10.53
C ALA A 60 -4.06 -2.66 11.30
N ALA A 61 -4.01 -2.58 12.64
CA ALA A 61 -2.88 -3.05 13.46
C ALA A 61 -2.47 -4.53 13.26
N GLY A 62 -3.35 -5.35 12.68
CA GLY A 62 -3.06 -6.75 12.35
C GLY A 62 -2.22 -6.98 11.09
N THR A 63 -1.82 -5.92 10.37
CA THR A 63 -1.24 -6.03 9.04
C THR A 63 0.10 -5.33 8.88
N TRP A 64 0.76 -5.61 7.76
CA TRP A 64 2.03 -5.01 7.40
C TRP A 64 1.88 -3.59 6.86
N VAL A 65 2.72 -2.69 7.39
CA VAL A 65 2.81 -1.31 6.94
C VAL A 65 4.26 -1.01 6.56
N GLU A 66 4.46 -0.38 5.41
CA GLU A 66 5.77 0.09 4.96
C GLU A 66 5.77 1.58 4.65
N VAL A 67 6.94 2.19 4.75
CA VAL A 67 7.17 3.56 4.31
C VAL A 67 7.23 3.60 2.79
N SER A 68 6.41 4.43 2.16
CA SER A 68 6.35 4.59 0.70
C SER A 68 7.67 5.14 0.15
N ARG A 69 7.82 5.22 -1.18
CA ARG A 69 9.08 5.71 -1.78
C ARG A 69 9.38 7.18 -1.47
N SER A 70 8.36 8.01 -1.29
CA SER A 70 8.56 9.44 -0.97
C SER A 70 9.20 9.64 0.40
N GLY A 71 8.98 8.70 1.33
CA GLY A 71 9.39 8.85 2.73
C GLY A 71 8.39 9.59 3.61
N GLU A 72 7.35 10.19 3.02
CA GLU A 72 6.31 10.96 3.73
C GLU A 72 4.94 10.25 3.75
N GLY A 73 4.83 9.11 3.05
CA GLY A 73 3.63 8.30 2.96
C GLY A 73 3.84 6.88 3.46
N LEU A 74 2.74 6.15 3.63
CA LEU A 74 2.72 4.76 4.09
C LEU A 74 1.87 3.89 3.16
N HIS A 75 2.32 2.67 2.90
CA HIS A 75 1.48 1.63 2.30
C HIS A 75 1.03 0.66 3.38
N VAL A 76 -0.28 0.50 3.53
CA VAL A 76 -0.90 -0.50 4.41
C VAL A 76 -1.39 -1.66 3.54
N TRP A 77 -0.71 -2.79 3.66
CA TRP A 77 -0.96 -3.97 2.82
C TRP A 77 -1.85 -4.96 3.56
N GLY A 78 -2.83 -5.57 2.90
CA GLY A 78 -3.65 -6.60 3.54
C GLY A 78 -4.58 -7.33 2.60
N LEU A 79 -5.53 -8.06 3.17
CA LEU A 79 -6.53 -8.83 2.45
C LEU A 79 -7.89 -8.13 2.50
N GLY A 80 -8.59 -8.09 1.37
CA GLY A 80 -9.91 -7.47 1.28
C GLY A 80 -10.47 -7.50 -0.14
N LYS A 81 -11.76 -7.20 -0.25
CA LYS A 81 -12.46 -7.06 -1.53
C LYS A 81 -12.68 -5.59 -1.82
N LEU A 82 -12.11 -5.14 -2.94
CA LEU A 82 -12.30 -3.80 -3.45
C LEU A 82 -12.61 -3.88 -4.95
N GLN A 83 -13.85 -3.56 -5.33
CA GLN A 83 -14.28 -3.64 -6.74
C GLN A 83 -13.64 -2.55 -7.59
N HIS A 84 -13.56 -1.33 -7.05
CA HIS A 84 -13.03 -0.17 -7.73
C HIS A 84 -12.12 0.60 -6.78
N GLY A 85 -10.98 1.07 -7.30
CA GLY A 85 -10.10 1.94 -6.52
C GLY A 85 -10.79 3.25 -6.15
N ARG A 86 -10.40 3.83 -5.02
CA ARG A 86 -11.01 5.05 -4.49
C ARG A 86 -9.95 5.96 -3.90
N ARG A 87 -9.97 7.25 -4.24
CA ARG A 87 -9.19 8.29 -3.56
C ARG A 87 -10.10 9.10 -2.64
N ILE A 88 -9.65 9.32 -1.42
CA ILE A 88 -10.34 10.10 -0.39
C ILE A 88 -9.38 11.18 0.08
N THR A 89 -9.71 12.44 -0.15
CA THR A 89 -8.94 13.56 0.40
C THR A 89 -9.27 13.72 1.87
N VAL A 90 -8.25 13.85 2.71
CA VAL A 90 -8.38 14.10 4.14
C VAL A 90 -7.84 15.49 4.48
N GLY A 91 -8.10 15.96 5.69
CA GLY A 91 -7.63 17.28 6.13
C GLY A 91 -6.10 17.41 6.05
N GLY A 92 -5.60 18.64 5.91
CA GLY A 92 -4.16 18.91 5.91
C GLY A 92 -3.43 18.59 4.61
N GLY A 93 -4.16 18.32 3.51
CA GLY A 93 -3.57 18.07 2.18
C GLY A 93 -3.19 16.60 1.92
N GLY A 94 -3.46 15.70 2.87
CA GLY A 94 -3.25 14.26 2.69
C GLY A 94 -4.39 13.58 1.92
N SER A 95 -4.18 12.31 1.60
CA SER A 95 -5.22 11.45 1.03
C SER A 95 -5.01 9.97 1.35
N VAL A 96 -6.10 9.22 1.27
CA VAL A 96 -6.10 7.76 1.28
C VAL A 96 -6.51 7.26 -0.09
N GLU A 97 -5.68 6.44 -0.73
CA GLU A 97 -6.02 5.74 -1.96
C GLU A 97 -6.16 4.24 -1.72
N LEU A 98 -7.31 3.69 -2.05
CA LEU A 98 -7.61 2.28 -1.95
C LEU A 98 -7.36 1.61 -3.29
N TYR A 99 -6.51 0.59 -3.31
CA TYR A 99 -6.18 -0.18 -4.50
C TYR A 99 -6.36 -1.68 -4.27
N GLY A 100 -6.96 -2.36 -5.24
CA GLY A 100 -7.14 -3.82 -5.24
C GLY A 100 -6.99 -4.50 -6.60
N THR A 101 -6.96 -3.73 -7.70
CA THR A 101 -6.77 -4.27 -9.06
C THR A 101 -6.27 -3.20 -10.04
N GLY A 102 -5.63 -3.62 -11.14
CA GLY A 102 -5.27 -2.79 -12.29
C GLY A 102 -4.11 -1.81 -12.08
N ARG A 103 -3.48 -1.85 -10.91
CA ARG A 103 -2.38 -0.96 -10.51
C ARG A 103 -1.20 -1.79 -10.00
N TYR A 104 -0.01 -1.23 -10.10
CA TYR A 104 1.14 -1.73 -9.35
C TYR A 104 1.48 -0.73 -8.25
N ILE A 105 1.97 -1.23 -7.13
CA ILE A 105 2.49 -0.42 -6.02
C ILE A 105 3.98 -0.68 -5.91
N ALA A 106 4.77 0.39 -5.76
CA ALA A 106 6.20 0.25 -5.49
C ALA A 106 6.39 -0.28 -4.07
N VAL A 107 7.05 -1.44 -3.93
CA VAL A 107 7.30 -2.05 -2.62
C VAL A 107 8.70 -1.64 -2.16
N THR A 108 8.81 -1.10 -0.95
CA THR A 108 10.10 -0.65 -0.40
C THR A 108 10.70 -1.65 0.57
N GLY A 109 9.88 -2.48 1.21
CA GLY A 109 10.29 -3.40 2.27
C GLY A 109 10.65 -2.70 3.59
N ARG A 110 10.57 -1.35 3.64
CA ARG A 110 10.91 -0.55 4.82
C ARG A 110 9.72 -0.56 5.78
N THR A 111 9.69 -1.55 6.66
CA THR A 111 8.63 -1.69 7.66
C THR A 111 8.53 -0.41 8.49
N HIS A 112 7.33 0.16 8.59
CA HIS A 112 7.06 1.29 9.48
C HIS A 112 6.83 0.75 10.90
N GLY A 113 7.59 1.28 11.86
CA GLY A 113 7.56 0.85 13.25
C GLY A 113 7.77 -0.66 13.43
N GLY A 114 7.01 -1.25 14.36
CA GLY A 114 7.03 -2.68 14.69
C GLY A 114 5.87 -3.48 14.10
N THR A 115 5.28 -3.04 12.98
CA THR A 115 4.10 -3.68 12.42
C THR A 115 4.36 -5.14 12.02
N PRO A 116 3.35 -6.03 12.12
CA PRO A 116 3.50 -7.42 11.71
C PRO A 116 3.94 -7.55 10.25
N ARG A 117 4.81 -8.51 9.93
CA ARG A 117 5.20 -8.82 8.54
C ARG A 117 4.27 -9.85 7.91
N ARG A 118 2.97 -9.55 7.88
CA ARG A 118 1.92 -10.42 7.31
C ARG A 118 0.79 -9.59 6.72
N LEU A 119 0.04 -10.19 5.80
CA LEU A 119 -1.23 -9.66 5.34
C LEU A 119 -2.33 -10.05 6.34
N GLY A 120 -2.90 -9.07 7.02
CA GLY A 120 -4.08 -9.18 7.87
C GLY A 120 -5.36 -8.88 7.10
N ASP A 121 -6.50 -9.00 7.77
CA ASP A 121 -7.80 -8.59 7.24
C ASP A 121 -7.91 -7.06 7.27
N LEU A 122 -8.25 -6.47 6.13
CA LEU A 122 -8.50 -5.03 5.96
C LEU A 122 -9.94 -4.75 5.52
N GLN A 123 -10.82 -5.74 5.41
CA GLN A 123 -12.17 -5.52 4.91
C GLN A 123 -12.93 -4.50 5.75
N HIS A 124 -12.82 -4.56 7.08
CA HIS A 124 -13.48 -3.59 7.98
C HIS A 124 -12.94 -2.16 7.81
N VAL A 125 -11.64 -2.01 7.49
CA VAL A 125 -11.04 -0.69 7.22
C VAL A 125 -11.53 -0.15 5.88
N ILE A 126 -11.57 -0.99 4.85
CA ILE A 126 -12.09 -0.65 3.53
C ILE A 126 -13.55 -0.20 3.65
N ASP A 127 -14.38 -0.98 4.33
CA ASP A 127 -15.81 -0.69 4.50
C ASP A 127 -16.06 0.62 5.27
N ALA A 128 -15.18 0.99 6.20
CA ALA A 128 -15.31 2.24 6.95
C ALA A 128 -14.90 3.49 6.15
N LEU A 129 -14.14 3.32 5.08
CA LEU A 129 -13.62 4.40 4.24
C LEU A 129 -14.50 4.68 3.01
N LEU A 130 -15.34 3.72 2.59
CA LEU A 130 -16.23 3.83 1.43
C LEU A 130 -17.58 4.47 1.77
#